data_AF-A0A955Q9U6-F1
#
_entry.id   AF-A0A955Q9U6-F1
#
_cell.length_a   1.000
_cell.length_b   1.000
_cell.length_c   1.000
_cell.angle_alpha   90.00
_cell.angle_beta   90.00
_cell.angle_gamma   90.00
#
_symmetry.space_group_name_H-M   'P 1'
#
loop_
_entity.id
_entity.type
_entity.pdbx_description
1 polymer ?
#
loop_
_entity_poly.entity_id
_entity_poly.type
_entity_poly.pdbx_seq_one_letter_code
_entity_poly.pdbx_strand_id
1 'polypeptide(L)' 'MNQRITFSTPLLISMPLLLGALLTGCETMQKLVSTPKPQGLNTRVYSANESSNTVTVMDGDTYQVLGEIDTLNY' A
#
# COMPACT_ATOMS: atom_id res chain seq x y z
N MET A 1 -42.18 -10.27 55.38
CA MET A 1 -41.08 -10.41 54.40
C MET A 1 -40.00 -11.24 55.08
N ASN A 2 -39.68 -12.49 54.72
CA ASN A 2 -39.54 -13.12 53.38
C ASN A 2 -38.52 -12.35 52.53
N GLN A 3 -37.47 -12.90 51.90
CA GLN A 3 -36.83 -14.23 51.76
C GLN A 3 -35.38 -13.93 51.21
N ARG A 4 -34.34 -14.79 51.10
CA ARG A 4 -34.11 -16.25 51.21
C ARG A 4 -32.60 -16.52 51.41
N ILE A 5 -32.23 -17.67 52.01
CA ILE A 5 -31.04 -18.52 51.72
C ILE A 5 -29.63 -17.88 51.68
N THR A 6 -28.80 -18.25 52.67
CA THR A 6 -27.33 -18.36 52.54
C THR A 6 -26.97 -19.72 51.91
N PHE A 7 -26.03 -19.78 50.95
CA PHE A 7 -24.90 -20.76 50.88
C PHE A 7 -24.16 -20.76 49.51
N SER A 8 -22.82 -20.89 49.58
CA SER A 8 -21.91 -21.52 48.60
C SER A 8 -21.82 -21.04 47.13
N THR A 9 -20.69 -20.42 46.75
CA THR A 9 -19.69 -21.00 45.81
C THR A 9 -18.42 -20.13 45.75
N PRO A 10 -17.24 -20.65 45.33
CA PRO A 10 -15.95 -20.11 45.77
C PRO A 10 -15.20 -19.20 44.77
N LEU A 11 -14.30 -18.39 45.34
CA LEU A 11 -12.99 -17.94 44.82
C LEU A 11 -12.64 -18.34 43.36
N LEU A 12 -12.71 -17.40 42.39
CA LEU A 12 -11.88 -17.28 41.15
C LEU A 12 -12.54 -16.38 40.06
N ILE A 13 -12.53 -15.04 40.21
CA ILE A 13 -12.65 -14.11 39.04
C ILE A 13 -11.77 -12.87 39.25
N SER A 14 -10.46 -13.04 39.14
CA SER A 14 -9.52 -11.94 38.87
C SER A 14 -8.46 -12.46 37.89
N MET A 15 -8.39 -11.86 36.69
CA MET A 15 -7.87 -12.42 35.43
C MET A 15 -8.74 -13.55 34.84
N PRO A 16 -8.83 -13.66 33.49
CA PRO A 16 -8.11 -12.91 32.44
C PRO A 16 -9.00 -11.83 31.77
N LEU A 17 -8.52 -10.69 31.30
CA LEU A 17 -7.61 -10.51 30.15
C LEU A 17 -7.90 -11.39 28.91
N LEU A 18 -9.17 -11.81 28.71
CA LEU A 18 -9.59 -12.62 27.55
C LEU A 18 -10.86 -12.09 26.85
N LEU A 19 -11.04 -10.76 26.82
CA LEU A 19 -12.05 -10.11 25.96
C LEU A 19 -11.44 -9.30 24.81
N GLY A 20 -10.12 -9.39 24.60
CA GLY A 20 -9.39 -8.74 23.51
C GLY A 20 -9.25 -9.58 22.23
N ALA A 21 -9.86 -10.77 22.16
CA ALA A 21 -9.54 -11.79 21.14
C ALA A 21 -10.60 -11.98 20.02
N LEU A 22 -11.60 -11.09 19.92
CA LEU A 22 -12.71 -11.21 18.95
C LEU A 22 -12.94 -9.96 18.08
N LEU A 23 -12.05 -8.96 18.16
CA LEU A 23 -11.99 -7.85 17.20
C LEU A 23 -10.75 -7.93 16.30
N THR A 24 -10.26 -9.15 16.03
CA THR A 24 -9.49 -9.45 14.81
C THR A 24 -10.43 -9.44 13.61
N GLY A 25 -11.10 -8.31 13.40
CA GLY A 25 -11.84 -8.04 12.17
C GLY A 25 -10.88 -8.09 11.00
N CYS A 26 -11.34 -8.63 9.87
CA CYS A 26 -10.53 -8.92 8.71
C CYS A 26 -9.61 -7.74 8.31
N GLU A 27 -8.32 -7.85 8.62
CA GLU A 27 -7.27 -6.97 8.09
C GLU A 27 -7.33 -7.06 6.57
N THR A 28 -7.90 -6.04 5.94
CA THR A 28 -8.16 -6.07 4.49
C THR A 28 -6.84 -5.89 3.76
N MET A 29 -6.27 -7.02 3.34
CA MET A 29 -5.03 -7.12 2.55
C MET A 29 -5.17 -6.36 1.22
N GLN A 30 -4.83 -5.06 1.22
CA GLN A 30 -4.81 -4.25 0.00
C GLN A 30 -3.42 -3.71 -0.35
N LYS A 31 -2.42 -4.61 -0.30
CA LYS A 31 -1.21 -4.50 -1.15
C LYS A 31 -1.32 -5.43 -2.37
N LEU A 32 -2.48 -5.41 -3.05
CA LEU A 32 -2.77 -6.24 -4.23
C LEU A 32 -3.39 -5.48 -5.42
N VAL A 33 -3.55 -4.14 -5.33
CA VAL A 33 -3.68 -3.24 -6.51
C VAL A 33 -2.82 -1.99 -6.32
N SER A 34 -1.57 -2.24 -5.93
CA SER A 34 -0.46 -1.36 -6.30
C SER A 34 0.69 -2.30 -6.62
N THR A 35 0.94 -2.53 -7.90
CA THR A 35 2.30 -2.87 -8.32
C THR A 35 3.11 -1.60 -8.05
N PRO A 36 3.96 -1.54 -7.01
CA PRO A 36 4.87 -0.44 -6.93
C PRO A 36 5.76 -0.63 -8.16
N LYS A 37 5.79 0.36 -9.06
CA LYS A 37 6.92 0.54 -9.97
C LYS A 37 8.18 0.26 -9.12
N PRO A 38 9.00 -0.77 -9.43
CA PRO A 38 10.02 -1.23 -8.51
C PRO A 38 10.86 -0.05 -8.05
N GLN A 39 10.77 0.29 -6.76
CA GLN A 39 11.14 1.63 -6.27
C GLN A 39 12.64 1.84 -6.47
N GLY A 40 12.99 2.57 -7.54
CA GLY A 40 14.36 2.69 -8.06
C GLY A 40 14.48 2.61 -9.60
N LEU A 41 13.54 1.98 -10.31
CA LEU A 41 13.53 1.96 -11.79
C LEU A 41 12.98 3.27 -12.36
N ASN A 42 13.79 4.31 -12.57
CA ASN A 42 13.34 5.54 -13.23
C ASN A 42 13.02 5.30 -14.72
N THR A 43 11.80 4.83 -15.01
CA THR A 43 11.26 4.65 -16.37
C THR A 43 11.38 5.94 -17.15
N ARG A 44 12.13 5.91 -18.25
CA ARG A 44 12.13 6.95 -19.28
C ARG A 44 11.44 6.42 -20.53
N VAL A 45 10.63 7.28 -21.13
CA VAL A 45 10.01 7.05 -22.43
C VAL A 45 10.81 7.85 -23.46
N TYR A 46 11.12 7.22 -24.59
CA TYR A 46 11.85 7.83 -25.69
C TYR A 46 10.95 7.85 -26.92
N SER A 47 10.74 9.04 -27.50
CA SER A 47 10.02 9.21 -28.78
C SER A 47 11.04 9.57 -29.86
N ALA A 48 11.09 8.79 -30.93
CA ALA A 48 11.91 9.12 -32.10
C ALA A 48 11.11 10.03 -33.05
N ASN A 49 11.57 11.25 -33.23
CA ASN A 49 10.92 12.25 -34.06
C ASN A 49 11.60 12.28 -35.43
N GLU A 50 11.04 11.56 -36.39
CA GLU A 50 11.64 11.38 -37.72
C GLU A 50 11.83 12.73 -38.45
N SER A 51 10.79 13.56 -38.52
CA SER A 51 10.81 14.84 -39.23
C SER A 51 11.73 15.92 -38.63
N SER A 52 12.13 15.82 -37.35
CA SER A 52 13.07 16.76 -36.72
C SER A 52 14.46 16.16 -36.51
N ASN A 53 14.64 14.86 -36.74
CA ASN A 53 15.86 14.11 -36.41
C ASN A 53 16.29 14.26 -34.94
N THR A 54 15.31 14.32 -34.03
CA THR A 54 15.53 14.37 -32.57
C THR A 54 14.88 13.19 -31.86
N VAL A 55 15.34 12.91 -30.64
CA VAL A 55 14.67 12.00 -29.70
C VAL A 55 14.22 12.80 -28.47
N THR A 56 12.91 12.88 -28.23
CA THR A 56 12.37 13.45 -26.99
C THR A 56 12.46 12.41 -25.87
N VAL A 57 12.99 12.82 -24.71
CA VAL A 57 13.07 12.00 -23.49
C VAL A 57 12.01 12.50 -22.51
N MET A 58 11.17 11.59 -22.00
CA MET A 58 10.10 11.89 -21.04
C MET A 58 10.22 11.05 -19.77
N ASP A 59 9.79 11.62 -18.65
CA ASP A 59 9.61 10.90 -17.40
C ASP A 59 8.34 10.02 -17.45
N GLY A 60 8.49 8.74 -17.12
CA GLY A 60 7.42 7.75 -17.27
C GLY A 60 6.32 7.79 -16.20
N ASP A 61 6.46 8.59 -15.13
CA ASP A 61 5.45 8.70 -14.06
C ASP A 61 4.67 10.02 -14.14
N THR A 62 5.38 11.11 -14.45
CA THR A 62 4.81 12.46 -14.49
C THR A 62 4.47 12.93 -15.91
N TYR A 63 4.87 12.18 -16.94
CA TYR A 63 4.69 12.50 -18.37
C TYR A 63 5.35 13.83 -18.78
N GLN A 64 6.28 14.35 -17.98
CA GLN A 64 7.01 15.58 -18.28
C GLN A 64 8.16 15.31 -19.27
N VAL A 65 8.35 16.22 -20.21
CA VAL A 65 9.53 16.23 -21.10
C VAL A 65 10.76 16.62 -20.27
N LEU A 66 11.78 15.76 -20.32
CA LEU A 66 13.07 15.95 -19.66
C LEU A 66 14.10 16.63 -20.58
N GLY A 67 13.91 16.53 -21.89
CA GLY A 67 14.76 17.18 -22.90
C GLY A 67 14.66 16.49 -24.26
N GLU A 68 15.44 17.00 -25.22
CA GLU A 68 15.61 16.39 -26.54
C GLU A 68 17.08 16.09 -26.82
N ILE A 69 17.33 15.12 -27.68
CA ILE A 69 18.66 14.71 -28.14
C ILE A 69 18.68 14.74 -29.66
N ASP A 70 19.56 15.56 -30.25
CA ASP A 70 19.80 15.56 -31.69
C ASP A 70 20.45 14.23 -32.09
N THR A 71 19.89 13.50 -33.06
CA THR A 71 20.42 12.18 -33.44
C THR A 71 21.60 12.25 -34.39
N LEU A 72 21.96 13.46 -34.88
CA LEU A 72 23.07 13.74 -35.78
C LEU A 72 23.14 12.74 -36.95
N ASN A 73 22.18 12.85 -37.89
CA ASN A 73 22.26 12.11 -39.15
C ASN A 73 23.38 12.71 -40.02
N TYR A 74 24.52 12.01 -40.09
CA TYR A 74 25.65 12.27 -41.00
C TYR A 74 25.62 11.35 -42.22
#